data_AF-A0AAZ3NQ25-F1
#
_entry.id   AF-A0AAZ3NQ25-F1
#
_cell.length_a   1.000
_cell.length_b   1.000
_cell.length_c   1.000
_cell.angle_alpha   90.00
_cell.angle_beta   90.00
_cell.angle_gamma   90.00
#
_symmetry.space_group_name_H-M   'P 1'
#
loop_
_entity.id
_entity.type
_entity.pdbx_description
1 polymer ?
#
loop_
_entity_poly.entity_id
_entity_poly.type
_entity_poly.pdbx_seq_one_letter_code
_entity_poly.pdbx_strand_id
1 'polypeptide(L)'
;AQGLWWSVGERCDLAVTLARRGCGLEFIEHPEVMVEVNPMTSRTQVSPGEITLTLRPGAEASVVVAVQQLERYPVDLYYLVDVSASMQDNLDQLKKVGVALSTRMREHSSDLRLGFGSFVDKNVSPYINVHPSKINNPCSDYEVKCLPAHGFHHVLSMTSNMSEFTRIIKRQRISGNMDTPEGGLDAMLQATVCQVGVGWRGEAKRLLLLMTDQPSHLALDSRLAGIVTPHDGLCHLENSVYMKSSTMDHPSLGLLAEKLLENHIYSLFAVEHLQYQWYEVISNTHTHTYTTLTIINMQVYFNITIGLLSCPDDDDEDDVVQVFVRPVGYNESVVIKVRSRCRCRRCHDDATHQSSCGEDTPDTDHNNQGASEVDCSGRGVCVCERCVCERNSLGTVYGTYCQMDDYSCPYQREILCGGRGVCVSGECVCEEGWTGESCGCPVSTATCLLNNGLLCSGRGRCVCGRCVCDDHQHSGEFCERCPTCHSSCQSHWRCIDCHLSHGLSQRKMGHCNHTCPPLVVYVNDVTGTMGSGVTHESLTHKCHDSPKKI
;
A
#
# COMPACT_ATOMS: atom_id res chain seq x y z
N ALA A 1 16.71 23.75 66.84
CA ALA A 1 15.69 24.22 65.88
C ALA A 1 16.41 24.60 64.59
N GLN A 2 16.53 23.65 63.66
CA GLN A 2 17.01 23.91 62.31
C GLN A 2 15.77 23.99 61.42
N GLY A 3 15.48 25.20 60.92
CA GLY A 3 14.39 25.41 59.98
C GLY A 3 14.72 24.70 58.68
N LEU A 4 13.94 23.67 58.35
CA LEU A 4 13.86 23.16 56.99
C LEU A 4 13.10 24.19 56.17
N TRP A 5 13.84 24.94 55.36
CA TRP A 5 13.29 25.67 54.23
C TRP A 5 12.88 24.62 53.21
N TRP A 6 11.58 24.34 53.13
CA TRP A 6 11.04 23.59 51.99
C TRP A 6 11.12 24.52 50.79
N SER A 7 12.12 24.33 49.93
CA SER A 7 12.01 24.85 48.57
C SER A 7 10.74 24.25 47.96
N VAL A 8 9.95 25.08 47.28
CA VAL A 8 8.79 24.62 46.54
C VAL A 8 9.30 23.66 45.46
N GLY A 9 9.25 22.37 45.76
CA GLY A 9 9.69 21.32 44.83
C GLY A 9 8.70 21.23 43.68
N GLU A 10 9.22 21.04 42.46
CA GLU A 10 8.39 20.78 41.28
C GLU A 10 7.47 19.57 41.54
N ARG A 11 6.16 19.77 41.34
CA ARG A 11 5.14 18.72 41.53
C ARG A 11 5.18 17.65 40.42
N CYS A 12 5.70 18.01 39.25
CA CYS A 12 5.91 17.11 38.11
C CYS A 12 7.42 16.91 37.94
N ASP A 13 7.88 15.68 38.07
CA ASP A 13 9.28 15.28 37.88
C ASP A 13 9.31 13.77 37.57
N LEU A 14 10.48 13.22 37.24
CA LEU A 14 10.67 11.79 37.12
C LEU A 14 10.26 11.08 38.41
N ALA A 15 9.57 9.94 38.31
CA ALA A 15 9.09 9.17 39.46
C ALA A 15 10.21 8.88 40.49
N VAL A 16 11.44 8.62 40.00
CA VAL A 16 12.61 8.38 40.85
C VAL A 16 13.01 9.64 41.63
N THR A 17 12.92 10.82 41.03
CA THR A 17 13.21 12.10 41.68
C THR A 17 12.16 12.42 42.74
N LEU A 18 10.87 12.24 42.41
CA LEU A 18 9.76 12.44 43.35
C LEU A 18 9.89 11.52 44.57
N ALA A 19 10.22 10.24 44.36
CA ALA A 19 10.45 9.29 45.45
C ALA A 19 11.65 9.71 46.33
N ARG A 20 12.76 10.17 45.74
CA ARG A 20 13.91 10.69 46.49
C ARG A 20 13.60 11.94 47.30
N ARG A 21 12.65 12.76 46.83
CA ARG A 21 12.15 13.95 47.53
C ARG A 21 11.15 13.62 48.64
N GLY A 22 10.84 12.34 48.86
CA GLY A 22 9.95 11.89 49.94
C GLY A 22 8.47 11.79 49.54
N CYS A 23 8.15 11.84 48.24
CA CYS A 23 6.80 11.52 47.77
C CYS A 23 6.53 10.02 47.94
N GLY A 24 5.47 9.66 48.66
CA GLY A 24 5.05 8.26 48.81
C GLY A 24 4.68 7.65 47.45
N LEU A 25 5.05 6.38 47.22
CA LEU A 25 4.83 5.70 45.93
C LEU A 25 3.34 5.65 45.56
N GLU A 26 2.45 5.60 46.54
CA GLU A 26 1.00 5.62 46.40
C GLU A 26 0.43 6.99 45.96
N PHE A 27 1.26 8.03 45.96
CA PHE A 27 0.92 9.37 45.49
C PHE A 27 1.60 9.72 44.16
N ILE A 28 2.56 8.91 43.70
CA ILE A 28 3.21 9.10 42.41
C ILE A 28 2.31 8.52 41.33
N GLU A 29 1.80 9.39 40.47
CA GLU A 29 1.04 8.99 39.30
C GLU A 29 1.95 8.84 38.08
N HIS A 30 2.17 7.61 37.65
CA HIS A 30 2.96 7.28 36.46
C HIS A 30 2.27 6.13 35.72
N PRO A 31 1.35 6.43 34.77
CA PRO A 31 0.65 5.40 34.02
C PRO A 31 1.63 4.63 33.14
N GLU A 32 1.67 3.31 33.29
CA GLU A 32 2.52 2.43 32.49
C GLU A 32 1.87 2.11 31.14
N VAL A 33 2.71 1.87 30.13
CA VAL A 33 2.30 1.35 28.83
C VAL A 33 2.01 -0.14 28.98
N MET A 34 0.82 -0.59 28.56
CA MET A 34 0.40 -1.98 28.67
C MET A 34 0.07 -2.58 27.30
N VAL A 35 0.50 -3.81 27.07
CA VAL A 35 0.22 -4.59 25.85
C VAL A 35 -0.44 -5.91 26.26
N GLU A 36 -1.68 -6.10 25.84
CA GLU A 36 -2.46 -7.31 26.12
C GLU A 36 -2.78 -8.01 24.80
N VAL A 37 -2.28 -9.24 24.64
CA VAL A 37 -2.56 -10.07 23.46
C VAL A 37 -3.61 -11.11 23.85
N ASN A 38 -4.69 -11.21 23.08
CA ASN A 38 -5.71 -12.23 23.30
C ASN A 38 -5.45 -13.47 22.43
N PRO A 39 -4.86 -14.55 22.97
CA PRO A 39 -4.51 -15.74 22.19
C PRO A 39 -5.73 -16.53 21.70
N MET A 40 -6.91 -16.34 22.29
CA MET A 40 -8.16 -17.03 21.90
C MET A 40 -8.73 -16.53 20.56
N THR A 41 -8.20 -15.43 20.02
CA THR A 41 -8.65 -14.84 18.75
C THR A 41 -7.76 -15.22 17.57
N SER A 42 -6.78 -16.11 17.75
CA SER A 42 -5.87 -16.51 16.66
C SER A 42 -6.67 -17.04 15.48
N ARG A 43 -6.47 -16.43 14.31
CA ARG A 43 -7.09 -16.87 13.05
C ARG A 43 -6.13 -17.78 12.29
N THR A 44 -6.58 -18.34 11.17
CA THR A 44 -5.86 -19.43 10.47
C THR A 44 -4.65 -18.95 9.66
N GLN A 45 -4.68 -17.71 9.20
CA GLN A 45 -3.64 -17.09 8.38
C GLN A 45 -3.01 -15.88 9.07
N VAL A 46 -3.73 -15.20 9.96
CA VAL A 46 -3.25 -14.01 10.65
C VAL A 46 -3.39 -14.19 12.17
N SER A 47 -2.30 -13.98 12.90
CA SER A 47 -2.26 -14.17 14.35
C SER A 47 -1.42 -13.08 15.03
N PRO A 48 -1.83 -12.57 16.20
CA PRO A 48 -3.10 -12.82 16.92
C PRO A 48 -4.29 -12.13 16.24
N GLY A 49 -5.53 -12.46 16.61
CA GLY A 49 -6.72 -11.79 16.02
C GLY A 49 -7.07 -10.45 16.68
N GLU A 50 -6.74 -10.29 17.96
CA GLU A 50 -7.02 -9.09 18.75
C GLU A 50 -5.88 -8.77 19.72
N ILE A 51 -5.53 -7.48 19.77
CA ILE A 51 -4.51 -6.91 20.65
C ILE A 51 -5.09 -5.65 21.30
N THR A 52 -4.87 -5.46 22.59
CA THR A 52 -5.22 -4.21 23.30
C THR A 52 -3.96 -3.50 23.77
N LEU A 53 -3.82 -2.23 23.41
CA LEU A 53 -2.74 -1.33 23.80
C LEU A 53 -3.30 -0.26 24.73
N THR A 54 -2.62 -0.01 25.85
CA THR A 54 -2.90 1.15 26.72
C THR A 54 -1.69 2.07 26.69
N LEU A 55 -1.86 3.27 26.14
CA LEU A 55 -0.80 4.25 25.90
C LEU A 55 -1.06 5.54 26.67
N ARG A 56 0.02 6.19 27.13
CA ARG A 56 0.02 7.58 27.62
C ARG A 56 0.54 8.52 26.52
N PRO A 57 0.27 9.83 26.59
CA PRO A 57 0.81 10.79 25.61
C PRO A 57 2.33 10.73 25.51
N GLY A 58 2.83 10.77 24.28
CA GLY A 58 4.25 10.65 23.94
C GLY A 58 4.83 9.24 24.06
N ALA A 59 4.04 8.21 24.40
CA ALA A 59 4.53 6.84 24.52
C ALA A 59 4.17 5.98 23.29
N GLU A 60 5.00 4.97 23.05
CA GLU A 60 4.85 4.00 21.96
C GLU A 60 4.91 2.55 22.48
N ALA A 61 4.26 1.64 21.76
CA ALA A 61 4.33 0.21 21.99
C ALA A 61 4.46 -0.56 20.67
N SER A 62 5.27 -1.62 20.67
CA SER A 62 5.45 -2.49 19.51
C SER A 62 4.77 -3.84 19.71
N VAL A 63 4.15 -4.36 18.65
CA VAL A 63 3.47 -5.65 18.63
C VAL A 63 3.83 -6.45 17.39
N VAL A 64 3.89 -7.78 17.54
CA VAL A 64 4.25 -8.68 16.45
C VAL A 64 3.00 -9.35 15.88
N VAL A 65 2.82 -9.23 14.57
CA VAL A 65 1.77 -9.90 13.80
C VAL A 65 2.40 -10.95 12.89
N ALA A 66 1.91 -12.18 12.96
CA ALA A 66 2.32 -13.27 12.12
C ALA A 66 1.30 -13.51 10.98
N VAL A 67 1.81 -13.67 9.76
CA VAL A 67 1.01 -13.99 8.56
C VAL A 67 1.52 -15.29 7.96
N GLN A 68 0.62 -16.23 7.69
CA GLN A 68 0.91 -17.54 7.12
C GLN A 68 0.02 -17.81 5.91
N GLN A 69 0.64 -18.26 4.80
CA GLN A 69 -0.09 -18.72 3.63
C GLN A 69 -0.49 -20.19 3.79
N LEU A 70 -1.79 -20.50 3.59
CA LEU A 70 -2.30 -21.87 3.62
C LEU A 70 -2.01 -22.58 2.28
N GLU A 71 -1.66 -23.86 2.36
CA GLU A 71 -1.37 -24.70 1.19
C GLU A 71 -2.61 -25.00 0.33
N ARG A 72 -3.81 -24.99 0.92
CA ARG A 72 -5.09 -25.28 0.24
C ARG A 72 -6.15 -24.24 0.55
N TYR A 73 -6.03 -23.08 -0.10
CA TYR A 73 -6.97 -21.97 0.04
C TYR A 73 -7.96 -21.92 -1.15
N PRO A 74 -9.25 -21.63 -0.94
CA PRO A 74 -10.21 -21.47 -2.03
C PRO A 74 -9.82 -20.32 -2.95
N VAL A 75 -9.97 -20.52 -4.25
CA VAL A 75 -9.60 -19.53 -5.28
C VAL A 75 -10.79 -19.27 -6.19
N ASP A 76 -11.07 -18.00 -6.43
CA ASP A 76 -12.00 -17.54 -7.46
C ASP A 76 -11.19 -16.86 -8.56
N LEU A 77 -11.30 -17.34 -9.80
CA LEU A 77 -10.63 -16.77 -10.95
C LEU A 77 -11.66 -16.32 -12.00
N TYR A 78 -11.73 -15.01 -12.23
CA TYR A 78 -12.60 -14.41 -13.24
C TYR A 78 -11.81 -14.06 -14.49
N TYR A 79 -12.16 -14.66 -15.62
CA TYR A 79 -11.61 -14.33 -16.93
C TYR A 79 -12.37 -13.14 -17.52
N LEU A 80 -11.68 -12.01 -17.67
CA LEU A 80 -12.20 -10.82 -18.30
C LEU A 80 -11.48 -10.62 -19.63
N VAL A 81 -12.17 -10.94 -20.72
CA VAL A 81 -11.53 -11.14 -22.02
C VAL A 81 -12.02 -10.12 -23.03
N ASP A 82 -11.08 -9.45 -23.66
CA ASP A 82 -11.29 -8.65 -24.86
C ASP A 82 -11.72 -9.57 -26.01
N VAL A 83 -12.88 -9.25 -26.59
CA VAL A 83 -13.43 -9.98 -27.75
C VAL A 83 -13.50 -9.10 -28.99
N SER A 84 -12.67 -8.06 -29.07
CA SER A 84 -12.42 -7.27 -30.29
C SER A 84 -11.98 -8.18 -31.46
N ALA A 85 -11.99 -7.62 -32.67
CA ALA A 85 -11.66 -8.39 -33.86
C ALA A 85 -10.19 -8.85 -33.89
N SER A 86 -9.28 -8.09 -33.30
CA SER A 86 -7.84 -8.43 -33.22
C SER A 86 -7.58 -9.64 -32.31
N MET A 87 -8.44 -9.86 -31.32
CA MET A 87 -8.37 -10.99 -30.39
C MET A 87 -8.76 -12.35 -30.98
N GLN A 88 -9.06 -12.48 -32.28
CA GLN A 88 -9.51 -13.73 -32.91
C GLN A 88 -8.56 -14.91 -32.65
N ASP A 89 -7.27 -14.74 -32.90
CA ASP A 89 -6.27 -15.81 -32.72
C ASP A 89 -6.09 -16.15 -31.23
N ASN A 90 -6.07 -15.13 -30.36
CA ASN A 90 -5.95 -15.26 -28.91
C ASN A 90 -7.15 -16.02 -28.33
N LEU A 91 -8.37 -15.76 -28.83
CA LEU A 91 -9.57 -16.50 -28.44
C LEU A 91 -9.50 -17.97 -28.87
N ASP A 92 -8.97 -18.26 -30.05
CA ASP A 92 -8.80 -19.64 -30.52
C ASP A 92 -7.74 -20.41 -29.72
N GLN A 93 -6.71 -19.72 -29.22
CA GLN A 93 -5.77 -20.27 -28.24
C GLN A 93 -6.43 -20.45 -26.86
N LEU A 94 -7.21 -19.48 -26.38
CA LEU A 94 -7.91 -19.56 -25.09
C LEU A 94 -8.85 -20.77 -25.03
N LYS A 95 -9.55 -21.07 -26.15
CA LYS A 95 -10.40 -22.26 -26.29
C LYS A 95 -9.65 -23.59 -26.13
N LYS A 96 -8.32 -23.59 -26.30
CA LYS A 96 -7.43 -24.75 -26.15
C LYS A 96 -6.69 -24.70 -24.81
N VAL A 97 -5.77 -23.74 -24.66
CA VAL A 97 -4.82 -23.64 -23.55
C VAL A 97 -5.49 -23.16 -22.27
N GLY A 98 -6.46 -22.24 -22.34
CA GLY A 98 -7.15 -21.71 -21.15
C GLY A 98 -7.90 -22.79 -20.36
N VAL A 99 -8.51 -23.75 -21.08
CA VAL A 99 -9.20 -24.91 -20.47
C VAL A 99 -8.19 -25.85 -19.81
N ALA A 100 -7.04 -26.09 -20.44
CA ALA A 100 -5.97 -26.92 -19.89
C ALA A 100 -5.36 -26.30 -18.63
N LEU A 101 -5.08 -24.98 -18.67
CA LEU A 101 -4.58 -24.22 -17.52
C LEU A 101 -5.56 -24.28 -16.35
N SER A 102 -6.84 -23.99 -16.60
CA SER A 102 -7.88 -24.03 -15.57
C SER A 102 -8.06 -25.43 -14.97
N THR A 103 -7.86 -26.48 -15.78
CA THR A 103 -7.85 -27.87 -15.31
C THR A 103 -6.65 -28.15 -14.41
N ARG A 104 -5.46 -27.65 -14.77
CA ARG A 104 -4.23 -27.78 -13.97
C ARG A 104 -4.31 -27.02 -12.66
N MET A 105 -4.91 -25.83 -12.65
CA MET A 105 -5.12 -25.05 -11.42
C MET A 105 -6.01 -25.79 -10.42
N ARG A 106 -7.00 -26.56 -10.90
CA ARG A 106 -7.85 -27.41 -10.04
C ARG A 106 -7.08 -28.57 -9.39
N GLU A 107 -5.97 -29.02 -9.99
CA GLU A 107 -5.09 -30.00 -9.35
C GLU A 107 -4.29 -29.39 -8.18
N HIS A 108 -4.08 -28.07 -8.19
CA HIS A 108 -3.30 -27.36 -7.18
C HIS A 108 -4.18 -26.77 -6.06
N SER A 109 -5.34 -26.20 -6.38
CA SER A 109 -6.35 -25.79 -5.40
C SER A 109 -7.60 -26.67 -5.56
N SER A 110 -7.93 -27.40 -4.49
CA SER A 110 -9.09 -28.29 -4.45
C SER A 110 -10.43 -27.56 -4.48
N ASP A 111 -10.46 -26.24 -4.29
CA ASP A 111 -11.68 -25.42 -4.27
C ASP A 111 -11.55 -24.19 -5.18
N LEU A 112 -11.54 -24.46 -6.49
CA LEU A 112 -11.47 -23.48 -7.56
C LEU A 112 -12.86 -23.18 -8.15
N ARG A 113 -13.24 -21.90 -8.23
CA ARG A 113 -14.35 -21.42 -9.05
C ARG A 113 -13.88 -20.53 -10.18
N LEU A 114 -14.55 -20.63 -11.31
CA LEU A 114 -14.24 -19.91 -12.53
C LEU A 114 -15.44 -19.10 -12.98
N GLY A 115 -15.19 -17.87 -13.42
CA GLY A 115 -16.18 -17.02 -14.07
C GLY A 115 -15.63 -16.46 -15.38
N PHE A 116 -16.53 -15.92 -16.20
CA PHE A 116 -16.18 -15.36 -17.50
C PHE A 116 -16.99 -14.08 -17.79
N GLY A 117 -16.32 -13.08 -18.33
CA GLY A 117 -16.90 -11.84 -18.85
C GLY A 117 -16.18 -11.42 -20.12
N SER A 118 -16.89 -10.71 -20.99
CA SER A 118 -16.32 -10.17 -22.23
C SER A 118 -16.56 -8.69 -22.36
N PHE A 119 -15.63 -8.00 -23.00
CA PHE A 119 -15.72 -6.57 -23.28
C PHE A 119 -15.17 -6.25 -24.68
N VAL A 120 -15.59 -5.10 -25.19
CA VAL A 120 -15.03 -4.48 -26.39
C VAL A 120 -14.83 -3.01 -26.02
N ASP A 121 -15.83 -2.17 -26.31
CA ASP A 121 -15.83 -0.77 -25.94
C ASP A 121 -17.27 -0.21 -25.88
N LYS A 122 -17.40 1.05 -25.47
CA LYS A 122 -18.67 1.76 -25.38
C LYS A 122 -19.39 1.72 -26.73
N ASN A 123 -20.67 1.34 -26.71
CA ASN A 123 -21.48 1.16 -27.92
C ASN A 123 -22.05 2.47 -28.48
N VAL A 124 -21.24 3.53 -28.51
CA VAL A 124 -21.60 4.87 -29.02
C VAL A 124 -20.53 5.40 -29.97
N SER A 125 -20.90 6.37 -30.82
CA SER A 125 -19.91 7.07 -31.66
C SER A 125 -19.01 7.96 -30.77
N PRO A 126 -17.69 8.06 -31.03
CA PRO A 126 -16.96 7.53 -32.19
C PRO A 126 -16.41 6.10 -32.07
N TYR A 127 -16.55 5.43 -30.92
CA TYR A 127 -15.96 4.11 -30.65
C TYR A 127 -16.45 3.00 -31.59
N ILE A 128 -17.71 3.10 -32.01
CA ILE A 128 -18.33 2.16 -32.94
C ILE A 128 -18.81 2.86 -34.22
N ASN A 129 -18.89 2.08 -35.30
CA ASN A 129 -19.53 2.53 -36.52
C ASN A 129 -21.06 2.41 -36.40
N VAL A 130 -21.73 3.57 -36.30
CA VAL A 130 -23.19 3.68 -36.17
C VAL A 130 -23.96 3.51 -37.49
N HIS A 131 -23.28 3.18 -38.60
CA HIS A 131 -23.95 2.90 -39.86
C HIS A 131 -24.85 1.66 -39.73
N PRO A 132 -26.10 1.65 -40.24
CA PRO A 132 -27.05 0.54 -40.02
C PRO A 132 -26.56 -0.85 -40.42
N SER A 133 -25.71 -0.96 -41.45
CA SER A 133 -25.10 -2.25 -41.86
C SER A 133 -24.03 -2.76 -40.88
N LYS A 134 -23.48 -1.88 -40.05
CA LYS A 134 -22.38 -2.14 -39.12
C LYS A 134 -22.85 -2.40 -37.69
N ILE A 135 -23.99 -1.84 -37.29
CA ILE A 135 -24.56 -2.04 -35.94
C ILE A 135 -24.72 -3.54 -35.60
N ASN A 136 -25.27 -4.32 -36.54
CA ASN A 136 -25.52 -5.75 -36.30
C ASN A 136 -24.33 -6.65 -36.66
N ASN A 137 -23.41 -6.18 -37.50
CA ASN A 137 -22.20 -6.89 -37.88
C ASN A 137 -21.07 -5.88 -38.19
N PRO A 138 -20.31 -5.46 -37.16
CA PRO A 138 -19.21 -4.51 -37.32
C PRO A 138 -18.18 -4.95 -38.38
N CYS A 139 -17.96 -6.26 -38.49
CA CYS A 139 -16.94 -6.89 -39.34
C CYS A 139 -17.41 -7.14 -40.78
N SER A 140 -18.52 -6.52 -41.21
CA SER A 140 -19.12 -6.76 -42.52
C SER A 140 -18.24 -6.36 -43.72
N ASP A 141 -17.20 -5.52 -43.55
CA ASP A 141 -16.27 -5.19 -44.65
C ASP A 141 -15.36 -6.36 -45.02
N TYR A 142 -15.15 -7.29 -44.09
CA TYR A 142 -14.27 -8.44 -44.25
C TYR A 142 -15.06 -9.73 -44.55
N GLU A 143 -16.35 -9.61 -44.88
CA GLU A 143 -17.28 -10.74 -45.06
C GLU A 143 -17.34 -11.71 -43.86
N VAL A 144 -16.88 -11.25 -42.69
CA VAL A 144 -16.89 -12.01 -41.45
C VAL A 144 -18.13 -11.65 -40.65
N LYS A 145 -18.77 -12.66 -40.04
CA LYS A 145 -19.88 -12.45 -39.12
C LYS A 145 -19.37 -12.38 -37.68
N CYS A 146 -19.35 -11.19 -37.11
CA CYS A 146 -19.06 -10.97 -35.70
C CYS A 146 -20.31 -10.50 -34.93
N LEU A 147 -20.19 -10.43 -33.61
CA LEU A 147 -21.26 -9.93 -32.74
C LEU A 147 -21.33 -8.40 -32.79
N PRO A 148 -22.48 -7.79 -32.44
CA PRO A 148 -22.55 -6.34 -32.20
C PRO A 148 -21.57 -5.91 -31.12
N ALA A 149 -21.09 -4.67 -31.21
CA ALA A 149 -20.25 -4.06 -30.19
C ALA A 149 -21.01 -3.92 -28.86
N HIS A 150 -20.30 -4.15 -27.75
CA HIS A 150 -20.83 -4.00 -26.40
C HIS A 150 -19.72 -3.55 -25.45
N GLY A 151 -20.10 -2.79 -24.41
CA GLY A 151 -19.16 -2.34 -23.38
C GLY A 151 -18.65 -3.51 -22.54
N PHE A 152 -19.48 -4.00 -21.62
CA PHE A 152 -19.15 -5.17 -20.79
C PHE A 152 -20.35 -6.09 -20.63
N HIS A 153 -20.13 -7.38 -20.88
CA HIS A 153 -21.08 -8.46 -20.62
C HIS A 153 -20.51 -9.45 -19.60
N HIS A 154 -21.23 -9.63 -18.51
CA HIS A 154 -21.03 -10.76 -17.63
C HIS A 154 -21.66 -12.02 -18.29
N VAL A 155 -20.86 -13.06 -18.54
CA VAL A 155 -21.35 -14.23 -19.30
C VAL A 155 -21.56 -15.45 -18.40
N LEU A 156 -20.65 -15.67 -17.45
CA LEU A 156 -20.70 -16.81 -16.55
C LEU A 156 -20.35 -16.38 -15.13
N SER A 157 -21.31 -16.55 -14.23
CA SER A 157 -21.12 -16.40 -12.79
C SER A 157 -20.19 -17.48 -12.25
N MET A 158 -19.54 -17.19 -11.12
CA MET A 158 -18.57 -18.10 -10.50
C MET A 158 -19.15 -19.51 -10.30
N THR A 159 -18.54 -20.49 -10.96
CA THR A 159 -18.97 -21.89 -10.93
C THR A 159 -17.77 -22.83 -10.77
N SER A 160 -17.99 -23.95 -10.07
CA SER A 160 -17.05 -25.07 -10.03
C SER A 160 -17.23 -26.03 -11.21
N ASN A 161 -18.29 -25.84 -12.02
CA ASN A 161 -18.61 -26.70 -13.16
C ASN A 161 -17.71 -26.38 -14.37
N MET A 162 -16.63 -27.15 -14.49
CA MET A 162 -15.67 -26.99 -15.60
C MET A 162 -16.28 -27.27 -16.99
N SER A 163 -17.28 -28.16 -17.08
CA SER A 163 -17.94 -28.45 -18.35
C SER A 163 -18.73 -27.24 -18.85
N GLU A 164 -19.37 -26.51 -17.93
CA GLU A 164 -20.06 -25.27 -18.25
C GLU A 164 -19.09 -24.16 -18.67
N PHE A 165 -18.02 -23.95 -17.90
CA PHE A 165 -16.96 -23.00 -18.25
C PHE A 165 -16.37 -23.29 -19.64
N THR A 166 -16.03 -24.55 -19.92
CA THR A 166 -15.52 -24.99 -21.23
C THR A 166 -16.52 -24.74 -22.36
N ARG A 167 -17.81 -24.97 -22.10
CA ARG A 167 -18.88 -24.70 -23.08
C ARG A 167 -18.99 -23.21 -23.40
N ILE A 168 -18.87 -22.34 -22.39
CA ILE A 168 -18.94 -20.89 -22.56
C ILE A 168 -17.74 -20.37 -23.35
N ILE A 169 -16.51 -20.75 -22.99
CA ILE A 169 -15.29 -20.34 -23.71
C ILE A 169 -15.36 -20.76 -25.19
N LYS A 170 -15.77 -22.00 -25.47
CA LYS A 170 -15.87 -22.50 -26.86
C LYS A 170 -16.91 -21.76 -27.71
N ARG A 171 -17.90 -21.13 -27.08
CA ARG A 171 -18.97 -20.38 -27.77
C ARG A 171 -18.66 -18.90 -27.94
N GLN A 172 -17.56 -18.40 -27.38
CA GLN A 172 -17.19 -17.00 -27.55
C GLN A 172 -16.85 -16.71 -29.02
N ARG A 173 -17.32 -15.56 -29.47
CA ARG A 173 -17.13 -15.04 -30.82
C ARG A 173 -16.61 -13.62 -30.72
N ILE A 174 -15.81 -13.23 -31.69
CA ILE A 174 -15.36 -11.85 -31.82
C ILE A 174 -16.54 -10.91 -32.07
N SER A 175 -16.32 -9.66 -31.71
CA SER A 175 -17.08 -8.47 -32.02
C SER A 175 -16.16 -7.50 -32.76
N GLY A 176 -16.55 -6.24 -32.89
CA GLY A 176 -15.69 -5.22 -33.49
C GLY A 176 -16.10 -3.80 -33.11
N ASN A 177 -15.08 -2.97 -33.02
CA ASN A 177 -15.09 -1.53 -32.76
C ASN A 177 -14.37 -0.80 -33.91
N MET A 178 -14.26 0.52 -33.81
CA MET A 178 -13.69 1.38 -34.86
C MET A 178 -12.31 1.94 -34.48
N ASP A 179 -12.09 2.22 -33.21
CA ASP A 179 -10.88 2.83 -32.69
C ASP A 179 -10.08 1.88 -31.81
N THR A 180 -8.88 2.32 -31.50
CA THR A 180 -8.10 1.84 -30.35
C THR A 180 -7.76 3.09 -29.57
N PRO A 181 -7.84 3.12 -28.21
CA PRO A 181 -7.99 2.05 -27.20
C PRO A 181 -9.36 1.31 -27.07
N GLU A 182 -9.47 0.39 -26.09
CA GLU A 182 -10.67 -0.42 -25.76
C GLU A 182 -11.26 -0.11 -24.37
N GLY A 183 -12.48 -0.59 -24.08
CA GLY A 183 -13.23 -0.33 -22.85
C GLY A 183 -12.87 -1.21 -21.64
N GLY A 184 -11.65 -1.76 -21.56
CA GLY A 184 -11.28 -2.78 -20.56
C GLY A 184 -11.43 -2.35 -19.10
N LEU A 185 -11.21 -1.06 -18.77
CA LEU A 185 -11.30 -0.59 -17.38
C LEU A 185 -12.75 -0.51 -16.87
N ASP A 186 -13.74 -0.24 -17.75
CA ASP A 186 -15.16 -0.33 -17.40
C ASP A 186 -15.50 -1.76 -16.96
N ALA A 187 -15.04 -2.73 -17.75
CA ALA A 187 -15.27 -4.14 -17.51
C ALA A 187 -14.61 -4.61 -16.20
N MET A 188 -13.37 -4.16 -15.94
CA MET A 188 -12.67 -4.44 -14.68
C MET A 188 -13.43 -3.89 -13.47
N LEU A 189 -13.87 -2.63 -13.55
CA LEU A 189 -14.57 -2.00 -12.45
C LEU A 189 -15.91 -2.68 -12.18
N GLN A 190 -16.71 -2.94 -13.22
CA GLN A 190 -18.00 -3.62 -13.06
C GLN A 190 -17.83 -5.05 -12.53
N ALA A 191 -16.83 -5.82 -13.00
CA ALA A 191 -16.52 -7.13 -12.44
C ALA A 191 -16.07 -7.07 -10.96
N THR A 192 -15.49 -5.93 -10.55
CA THR A 192 -15.03 -5.68 -9.18
C THR A 192 -16.18 -5.30 -8.26
N VAL A 193 -17.08 -4.39 -8.65
CA VAL A 193 -18.13 -3.86 -7.76
C VAL A 193 -19.40 -4.70 -7.76
N CYS A 194 -19.68 -5.46 -8.82
CA CYS A 194 -20.86 -6.32 -8.93
C CYS A 194 -20.67 -7.67 -8.22
N GLN A 195 -20.41 -7.64 -6.91
CA GLN A 195 -20.07 -8.79 -6.07
C GLN A 195 -21.05 -9.97 -6.23
N VAL A 196 -22.35 -9.70 -6.09
CA VAL A 196 -23.41 -10.71 -6.17
C VAL A 196 -23.62 -11.22 -7.59
N GLY A 197 -23.59 -10.31 -8.58
CA GLY A 197 -23.78 -10.67 -9.99
C GLY A 197 -22.67 -11.58 -10.53
N VAL A 198 -21.42 -11.26 -10.18
CA VAL A 198 -20.26 -12.09 -10.55
C VAL A 198 -20.19 -13.36 -9.70
N GLY A 199 -20.51 -13.27 -8.41
CA GLY A 199 -20.52 -14.39 -7.47
C GLY A 199 -19.22 -14.60 -6.69
N TRP A 200 -18.51 -13.52 -6.35
CA TRP A 200 -17.27 -13.59 -5.56
C TRP A 200 -17.53 -14.13 -4.14
N ARG A 201 -16.72 -15.08 -3.68
CA ARG A 201 -16.76 -15.59 -2.30
C ARG A 201 -15.99 -14.69 -1.34
N GLY A 202 -16.48 -14.53 -0.11
CA GLY A 202 -15.84 -13.71 0.93
C GLY A 202 -14.54 -14.31 1.45
N GLU A 203 -14.45 -15.63 1.42
CA GLU A 203 -13.39 -16.44 1.99
C GLU A 203 -12.35 -16.92 0.97
N ALA A 204 -12.56 -16.65 -0.33
CA ALA A 204 -11.67 -17.09 -1.39
C ALA A 204 -10.67 -16.00 -1.79
N LYS A 205 -9.51 -16.42 -2.30
CA LYS A 205 -8.58 -15.53 -3.00
C LYS A 205 -9.19 -15.15 -4.35
N ARG A 206 -9.44 -13.87 -4.56
CA ARG A 206 -10.15 -13.35 -5.74
C ARG A 206 -9.16 -12.84 -6.78
N LEU A 207 -9.09 -13.51 -7.92
CA LEU A 207 -8.20 -13.19 -9.03
C LEU A 207 -9.00 -12.73 -10.25
N LEU A 208 -8.73 -11.54 -10.75
CA LEU A 208 -9.33 -10.97 -11.94
C LEU A 208 -8.29 -10.93 -13.06
N LEU A 209 -8.43 -11.79 -14.06
CA LEU A 209 -7.52 -11.89 -15.19
C LEU A 209 -8.05 -11.06 -16.37
N LEU A 210 -7.43 -9.91 -16.63
CA LEU A 210 -7.67 -9.11 -17.83
C LEU A 210 -6.84 -9.66 -19.00
N MET A 211 -7.49 -9.99 -20.11
CA MET A 211 -6.83 -10.42 -21.35
C MET A 211 -7.17 -9.47 -22.49
N THR A 212 -6.17 -8.81 -23.08
CA THR A 212 -6.34 -7.89 -24.22
C THR A 212 -5.02 -7.72 -24.98
N ASP A 213 -5.10 -7.38 -26.27
CA ASP A 213 -3.97 -7.04 -27.13
C ASP A 213 -3.87 -5.53 -27.42
N GLN A 214 -4.82 -4.74 -26.92
CA GLN A 214 -4.91 -3.28 -27.10
C GLN A 214 -4.78 -2.53 -25.77
N PRO A 215 -4.46 -1.22 -25.79
CA PRO A 215 -4.54 -0.38 -24.61
C PRO A 215 -6.02 -0.18 -24.19
N SER A 216 -6.24 0.17 -22.92
CA SER A 216 -7.56 0.58 -22.43
C SER A 216 -7.73 2.09 -22.43
N HIS A 217 -8.94 2.55 -22.72
CA HIS A 217 -9.37 3.94 -22.51
C HIS A 217 -9.28 4.35 -21.03
N LEU A 218 -9.01 5.64 -20.81
CA LEU A 218 -8.93 6.26 -19.49
C LEU A 218 -10.12 7.20 -19.26
N ALA A 219 -10.33 7.57 -17.99
CA ALA A 219 -11.26 8.63 -17.64
C ALA A 219 -10.98 9.89 -18.47
N LEU A 220 -12.06 10.59 -18.85
CA LEU A 220 -12.13 11.75 -19.74
C LEU A 220 -12.06 11.45 -21.25
N ASP A 221 -11.69 10.24 -21.67
CA ASP A 221 -11.73 9.87 -23.09
C ASP A 221 -13.17 9.90 -23.64
N SER A 222 -14.16 9.55 -22.80
CA SER A 222 -15.57 9.55 -23.18
C SER A 222 -16.19 10.91 -23.44
N ARG A 223 -15.46 11.98 -23.14
CA ARG A 223 -15.83 13.32 -23.57
C ARG A 223 -15.95 13.44 -25.09
N LEU A 224 -15.17 12.65 -25.85
CA LEU A 224 -15.26 12.60 -27.32
C LEU A 224 -16.61 12.03 -27.82
N ALA A 225 -17.21 11.13 -27.05
CA ALA A 225 -18.54 10.59 -27.30
C ALA A 225 -19.68 11.42 -26.69
N GLY A 226 -19.38 12.60 -26.13
CA GLY A 226 -20.36 13.44 -25.44
C GLY A 226 -20.75 12.93 -24.04
N ILE A 227 -20.02 11.96 -23.51
CA ILE A 227 -20.22 11.45 -22.16
C ILE A 227 -19.33 12.25 -21.21
N VAL A 228 -19.95 12.99 -20.30
CA VAL A 228 -19.26 13.88 -19.34
C VAL A 228 -19.59 13.57 -17.89
N THR A 229 -20.38 12.51 -17.66
CA THR A 229 -20.72 12.04 -16.33
C THR A 229 -19.60 11.15 -15.83
N PRO A 230 -18.88 11.52 -14.75
CA PRO A 230 -17.82 10.68 -14.19
C PRO A 230 -18.38 9.31 -13.76
N HIS A 231 -17.53 8.29 -13.78
CA HIS A 231 -17.90 6.97 -13.26
C HIS A 231 -18.13 7.03 -11.75
N ASP A 232 -19.24 6.47 -11.25
CA ASP A 232 -19.67 6.58 -9.84
C ASP A 232 -19.11 5.48 -8.91
N GLY A 233 -18.55 4.41 -9.48
CA GLY A 233 -17.94 3.32 -8.72
C GLY A 233 -18.96 2.29 -8.21
N LEU A 234 -20.18 2.30 -8.76
CA LEU A 234 -21.26 1.40 -8.37
C LEU A 234 -21.52 0.33 -9.45
N CYS A 235 -22.22 -0.73 -9.04
CA CYS A 235 -22.64 -1.80 -9.94
C CYS A 235 -23.85 -1.39 -10.78
N HIS A 236 -23.72 -1.49 -12.10
CA HIS A 236 -24.79 -1.19 -13.06
C HIS A 236 -25.01 -2.34 -14.06
N LEU A 237 -24.83 -3.58 -13.59
CA LEU A 237 -25.18 -4.76 -14.35
C LEU A 237 -26.69 -5.03 -14.23
N GLU A 238 -27.39 -5.00 -15.36
CA GLU A 238 -28.77 -5.46 -15.47
C GLU A 238 -28.83 -6.57 -16.51
N ASN A 239 -29.43 -7.72 -16.16
CA ASN A 239 -29.44 -8.91 -17.02
C ASN A 239 -28.05 -9.29 -17.56
N SER A 240 -27.03 -9.12 -16.70
CA SER A 240 -25.62 -9.39 -17.02
C SER A 240 -24.98 -8.47 -18.07
N VAL A 241 -25.59 -7.32 -18.36
CA VAL A 241 -25.08 -6.30 -19.30
C VAL A 241 -24.82 -4.99 -18.54
N TYR A 242 -23.70 -4.33 -18.84
CA TYR A 242 -23.39 -3.01 -18.28
C TYR A 242 -24.21 -1.91 -18.95
N MET A 243 -25.27 -1.45 -18.26
CA MET A 243 -26.25 -0.52 -18.85
C MET A 243 -25.78 0.93 -18.92
N LYS A 244 -24.79 1.32 -18.12
CA LYS A 244 -24.27 2.70 -18.08
C LYS A 244 -23.13 2.99 -19.05
N SER A 245 -22.72 1.99 -19.86
CA SER A 245 -21.61 2.11 -20.82
C SER A 245 -21.70 3.34 -21.72
N SER A 246 -22.91 3.72 -22.17
CA SER A 246 -23.18 4.86 -23.06
C SER A 246 -23.45 6.19 -22.34
N THR A 247 -23.42 6.23 -21.01
CA THR A 247 -23.84 7.40 -20.20
C THR A 247 -22.85 7.82 -19.13
N MET A 248 -21.95 6.91 -18.72
CA MET A 248 -20.87 7.17 -17.76
C MET A 248 -19.52 7.03 -18.45
N ASP A 249 -18.60 7.89 -18.07
CA ASP A 249 -17.21 7.90 -18.53
C ASP A 249 -16.47 6.63 -18.05
N HIS A 250 -15.29 6.37 -18.60
CA HIS A 250 -14.41 5.33 -18.06
C HIS A 250 -13.96 5.68 -16.64
N PRO A 251 -13.65 4.68 -15.80
CA PRO A 251 -13.17 4.94 -14.45
C PRO A 251 -11.75 5.50 -14.45
N SER A 252 -11.45 6.35 -13.47
CA SER A 252 -10.08 6.76 -13.21
C SER A 252 -9.29 5.60 -12.60
N LEU A 253 -7.97 5.59 -12.78
CA LEU A 253 -7.10 4.57 -12.18
C LEU A 253 -7.20 4.58 -10.64
N GLY A 254 -7.37 5.76 -10.03
CA GLY A 254 -7.56 5.89 -8.58
C GLY A 254 -8.86 5.22 -8.10
N LEU A 255 -9.98 5.44 -8.80
CA LEU A 255 -11.25 4.81 -8.47
C LEU A 255 -11.20 3.29 -8.64
N LEU A 256 -10.57 2.81 -9.72
CA LEU A 256 -10.38 1.38 -9.94
C LEU A 256 -9.51 0.74 -8.84
N ALA A 257 -8.38 1.37 -8.50
CA ALA A 257 -7.50 0.91 -7.43
C ALA A 257 -8.20 0.84 -6.08
N GLU A 258 -8.97 1.88 -5.73
CA GLU A 258 -9.78 1.92 -4.51
C GLU A 258 -10.76 0.74 -4.45
N LYS A 259 -11.53 0.52 -5.52
CA LYS A 259 -12.53 -0.56 -5.54
C LYS A 259 -11.92 -1.95 -5.60
N LEU A 260 -10.78 -2.15 -6.24
CA LEU A 260 -10.04 -3.42 -6.20
C LEU A 260 -9.57 -3.74 -4.78
N LEU A 261 -9.05 -2.74 -4.05
CA LEU A 261 -8.61 -2.88 -2.66
C LEU A 261 -9.77 -3.15 -1.70
N GLU A 262 -10.83 -2.35 -1.80
CA GLU A 262 -12.05 -2.48 -0.99
C GLU A 262 -12.69 -3.87 -1.15
N ASN A 263 -12.69 -4.40 -2.38
CA ASN A 263 -13.28 -5.70 -2.68
C ASN A 263 -12.29 -6.87 -2.64
N HIS A 264 -11.04 -6.64 -2.22
CA HIS A 264 -10.00 -7.66 -2.08
C HIS A 264 -9.75 -8.48 -3.36
N ILE A 265 -9.73 -7.82 -4.52
CA ILE A 265 -9.54 -8.45 -5.83
C ILE A 265 -8.14 -8.14 -6.36
N TYR A 266 -7.42 -9.18 -6.75
CA TYR A 266 -6.13 -9.07 -7.40
C TYR A 266 -6.28 -9.07 -8.91
N SER A 267 -5.88 -7.98 -9.55
CA SER A 267 -5.81 -7.90 -11.01
C SER A 267 -4.56 -8.59 -11.55
N LEU A 268 -4.72 -9.39 -12.59
CA LEU A 268 -3.66 -9.98 -13.39
C LEU A 268 -3.82 -9.49 -14.83
N PHE A 269 -2.77 -8.90 -15.39
CA PHE A 269 -2.77 -8.39 -16.77
C PHE A 269 -2.08 -9.41 -17.68
N ALA A 270 -2.85 -10.07 -18.55
CA ALA A 270 -2.35 -10.95 -19.61
C ALA A 270 -2.48 -10.22 -20.94
N VAL A 271 -1.48 -9.37 -21.23
CA VAL A 271 -1.48 -8.48 -22.39
C VAL A 271 -0.43 -8.90 -23.43
N GLU A 272 -0.65 -8.52 -24.68
CA GLU A 272 0.36 -8.72 -25.73
C GLU A 272 1.63 -7.90 -25.46
N HIS A 273 2.80 -8.41 -25.88
CA HIS A 273 4.12 -7.85 -25.57
C HIS A 273 4.25 -6.35 -25.92
N LEU A 274 3.62 -5.90 -27.01
CA LEU A 274 3.66 -4.49 -27.44
C LEU A 274 2.99 -3.55 -26.42
N GLN A 275 2.01 -4.03 -25.66
CA GLN A 275 1.29 -3.25 -24.65
C GLN A 275 1.85 -3.41 -23.24
N TYR A 276 2.88 -4.25 -23.05
CA TYR A 276 3.42 -4.56 -21.73
C TYR A 276 3.83 -3.30 -20.95
N GLN A 277 4.52 -2.36 -21.59
CA GLN A 277 4.96 -1.12 -20.93
C GLN A 277 3.79 -0.27 -20.42
N TRP A 278 2.70 -0.21 -21.17
CA TRP A 278 1.50 0.54 -20.78
C TRP A 278 0.86 -0.07 -19.54
N TYR A 279 0.62 -1.37 -19.57
CA TYR A 279 0.02 -2.08 -18.44
C TYR A 279 0.97 -2.26 -17.26
N GLU A 280 2.29 -2.25 -17.46
CA GLU A 280 3.27 -2.22 -16.38
C GLU A 280 3.19 -0.90 -15.60
N VAL A 281 3.07 0.24 -16.29
CA VAL A 281 2.87 1.54 -15.63
C VAL A 281 1.53 1.57 -14.90
N ILE A 282 0.44 1.15 -15.55
CA ILE A 282 -0.89 1.07 -14.90
C ILE A 282 -0.82 0.15 -13.68
N SER A 283 -0.18 -1.01 -13.82
CA SER A 283 -0.02 -1.96 -12.71
C SER A 283 0.82 -1.38 -11.59
N ASN A 284 1.86 -0.58 -11.86
CA ASN A 284 2.69 0.06 -10.83
C ASN A 284 1.99 1.24 -10.14
N THR A 285 1.02 1.89 -10.79
CA THR A 285 0.15 2.88 -10.11
C THR A 285 -0.80 2.24 -9.11
N HIS A 286 -1.08 0.95 -9.26
CA HIS A 286 -1.73 0.12 -8.25
C HIS A 286 -0.61 -0.46 -7.38
N THR A 287 -0.49 -0.07 -6.12
CA THR A 287 0.65 -0.43 -5.24
C THR A 287 0.78 -1.94 -4.88
N HIS A 288 0.35 -2.88 -5.73
CA HIS A 288 0.17 -4.28 -5.34
C HIS A 288 0.37 -5.34 -6.45
N THR A 289 1.17 -5.10 -7.50
CA THR A 289 1.71 -6.23 -8.31
C THR A 289 2.94 -6.81 -7.66
N TYR A 290 2.73 -7.73 -6.72
CA TYR A 290 3.81 -8.56 -6.20
C TYR A 290 3.95 -9.81 -7.07
N THR A 291 5.16 -10.05 -7.57
CA THR A 291 5.56 -11.40 -7.99
C THR A 291 5.53 -12.27 -6.74
N THR A 292 4.47 -13.10 -6.61
CA THR A 292 4.45 -14.12 -5.57
C THR A 292 5.54 -15.13 -5.91
N LEU A 293 6.71 -14.99 -5.28
CA LEU A 293 7.62 -16.10 -5.08
C LEU A 293 6.80 -17.19 -4.38
N THR A 294 6.51 -18.27 -5.11
CA THR A 294 5.77 -19.43 -4.62
C THR A 294 6.65 -20.20 -3.63
N ILE A 295 6.89 -19.63 -2.45
CA ILE A 295 7.46 -20.36 -1.32
C ILE A 295 6.28 -20.78 -0.45
N ILE A 296 5.76 -21.96 -0.75
CA ILE A 296 4.70 -22.62 0.02
C ILE A 296 5.23 -22.81 1.45
N ASN A 297 4.39 -22.53 2.46
CA ASN A 297 4.68 -22.71 3.90
C ASN A 297 5.63 -21.70 4.58
N MET A 298 5.73 -20.48 4.08
CA MET A 298 6.43 -19.41 4.82
C MET A 298 5.48 -18.66 5.77
N GLN A 299 5.90 -18.52 7.03
CA GLN A 299 5.30 -17.62 8.00
C GLN A 299 6.18 -16.37 8.12
N VAL A 300 5.58 -15.19 7.99
CA VAL A 300 6.27 -13.90 8.05
C VAL A 300 5.79 -13.14 9.28
N TYR A 301 6.71 -12.42 9.93
CA TYR A 301 6.44 -11.64 11.13
C TYR A 301 6.61 -10.15 10.82
N PHE A 302 5.62 -9.35 11.22
CA PHE A 302 5.64 -7.90 11.11
C PHE A 302 5.67 -7.30 12.51
N ASN A 303 6.67 -6.46 12.78
CA ASN A 303 6.73 -5.68 14.01
C ASN A 303 6.10 -4.31 13.76
N ILE A 304 5.01 -4.01 14.45
CA ILE A 304 4.18 -2.83 14.26
C ILE A 304 4.29 -1.97 15.52
N THR A 305 4.75 -0.73 15.38
CA THR A 305 4.83 0.23 16.48
C THR A 305 3.67 1.21 16.38
N ILE A 306 2.95 1.41 17.48
CA ILE A 306 1.86 2.38 17.59
C ILE A 306 2.20 3.35 18.72
N GLY A 307 2.18 4.64 18.40
CA GLY A 307 2.42 5.73 19.36
C GLY A 307 1.19 6.58 19.57
N LEU A 308 1.06 7.16 20.77
CA LEU A 308 0.05 8.17 21.08
C LEU A 308 0.73 9.53 21.19
N LEU A 309 0.51 10.43 20.21
CA LEU A 309 1.15 11.75 20.21
C LEU A 309 0.58 12.68 21.29
N SER A 310 -0.75 12.77 21.35
CA SER A 310 -1.50 13.61 22.29
C SER A 310 -2.81 12.92 22.68
N CYS A 311 -3.47 13.45 23.71
CA CYS A 311 -4.78 12.95 24.12
C CYS A 311 -5.86 13.38 23.11
N PRO A 312 -6.80 12.49 22.75
CA PRO A 312 -8.00 12.89 22.01
C PRO A 312 -8.81 13.95 22.77
N ASP A 313 -9.46 14.86 22.06
CA ASP A 313 -10.28 15.94 22.66
C ASP A 313 -11.60 15.41 23.27
N ASP A 314 -12.09 14.27 22.77
CA ASP A 314 -13.26 13.55 23.32
C ASP A 314 -12.76 12.64 24.45
N ASP A 315 -12.99 13.12 25.67
CA ASP A 315 -12.25 12.74 26.88
C ASP A 315 -13.03 11.71 27.73
N ASP A 316 -13.66 10.74 27.05
CA ASP A 316 -14.30 9.59 27.68
C ASP A 316 -13.26 8.48 27.90
N GLU A 317 -13.09 8.05 29.17
CA GLU A 317 -12.11 7.03 29.59
C GLU A 317 -12.28 5.66 28.89
N ASP A 318 -13.39 5.48 28.17
CA ASP A 318 -13.77 4.27 27.43
C ASP A 318 -13.62 4.39 25.90
N ASP A 319 -13.12 5.52 25.37
CA ASP A 319 -12.90 5.66 23.94
C ASP A 319 -11.73 4.78 23.47
N VAL A 320 -12.11 3.69 22.80
CA VAL A 320 -11.20 2.70 22.23
C VAL A 320 -11.09 2.94 20.74
N VAL A 321 -9.94 3.45 20.30
CA VAL A 321 -9.64 3.56 18.86
C VAL A 321 -9.30 2.16 18.32
N GLN A 322 -9.98 1.75 17.26
CA GLN A 322 -9.75 0.45 16.62
C GLN A 322 -8.94 0.62 15.34
N VAL A 323 -7.77 0.00 15.31
CA VAL A 323 -6.89 -0.06 14.14
C VAL A 323 -6.98 -1.47 13.54
N PHE A 324 -7.24 -1.56 12.23
CA PHE A 324 -7.31 -2.83 11.52
C PHE A 324 -6.04 -3.04 10.70
N VAL A 325 -5.23 -4.02 11.08
CA VAL A 325 -4.06 -4.44 10.30
C VAL A 325 -4.44 -5.61 9.42
N ARG A 326 -4.36 -5.43 8.11
CA ARG A 326 -4.79 -6.42 7.12
C ARG A 326 -3.67 -6.72 6.13
N PRO A 327 -3.20 -7.97 5.99
CA PRO A 327 -2.37 -8.35 4.87
C PRO A 327 -3.17 -8.18 3.59
N VAL A 328 -2.54 -7.61 2.56
CA VAL A 328 -3.22 -7.35 1.29
C VAL A 328 -3.76 -8.66 0.73
N GLY A 329 -5.06 -8.62 0.40
CA GLY A 329 -5.87 -9.71 -0.15
C GLY A 329 -5.83 -11.03 0.62
N TYR A 330 -5.75 -10.91 1.94
CA TYR A 330 -6.30 -11.88 2.88
C TYR A 330 -7.61 -11.31 3.43
N ASN A 331 -8.57 -12.18 3.75
CA ASN A 331 -9.81 -11.78 4.41
C ASN A 331 -9.65 -11.62 5.93
N GLU A 332 -8.60 -12.19 6.51
CA GLU A 332 -8.29 -12.11 7.93
C GLU A 332 -7.53 -10.83 8.27
N SER A 333 -7.81 -10.29 9.46
CA SER A 333 -7.20 -9.06 9.97
C SER A 333 -6.92 -9.16 11.46
N VAL A 334 -5.91 -8.42 11.92
CA VAL A 334 -5.70 -8.15 13.35
C VAL A 334 -6.45 -6.88 13.72
N VAL A 335 -7.19 -6.93 14.81
CA VAL A 335 -7.82 -5.74 15.42
C VAL A 335 -6.94 -5.28 16.58
N ILE A 336 -6.42 -4.06 16.51
CA ILE A 336 -5.65 -3.43 17.57
C ILE A 336 -6.52 -2.36 18.22
N LYS A 337 -6.87 -2.56 19.49
CA LYS A 337 -7.64 -1.63 20.32
C LYS A 337 -6.68 -0.75 21.08
N VAL A 338 -6.72 0.56 20.86
CA VAL A 338 -5.86 1.54 21.53
C VAL A 338 -6.69 2.29 22.57
N ARG A 339 -6.27 2.23 23.84
CA ARG A 339 -6.82 2.97 24.98
C ARG A 339 -5.86 4.08 25.39
N SER A 340 -6.35 5.30 25.45
CA SER A 340 -5.60 6.46 25.94
C SER A 340 -5.74 6.62 27.45
N ARG A 341 -4.60 6.70 28.16
CA ARG A 341 -4.52 7.03 29.58
C ARG A 341 -4.05 8.47 29.74
N CYS A 342 -5.02 9.38 29.74
CA CYS A 342 -4.80 10.83 29.74
C CYS A 342 -5.01 11.50 31.10
N ARG A 343 -5.93 10.97 31.91
CA ARG A 343 -6.28 11.53 33.21
C ARG A 343 -5.52 10.86 34.36
N CYS A 344 -5.18 11.68 35.34
CA CYS A 344 -4.64 11.24 36.62
C CYS A 344 -5.80 10.85 37.56
N ARG A 345 -5.63 9.79 38.35
CA ARG A 345 -6.67 9.26 39.26
C ARG A 345 -7.00 10.21 40.41
N ARG A 346 -6.08 11.12 40.76
CA ARG A 346 -6.24 12.14 41.81
C ARG A 346 -5.92 13.53 41.27
N CYS A 347 -6.59 13.96 40.21
CA CYS A 347 -6.76 15.39 39.96
C CYS A 347 -7.71 15.96 41.02
N HIS A 348 -7.20 16.25 42.22
CA HIS A 348 -7.89 17.19 43.10
C HIS A 348 -7.74 18.56 42.45
N ASP A 349 -8.74 18.97 41.67
CA ASP A 349 -8.97 20.39 41.39
C ASP A 349 -9.40 21.02 42.71
N ASP A 350 -8.42 21.30 43.56
CA ASP A 350 -8.64 22.18 44.70
C ASP A 350 -8.69 23.62 44.18
N ALA A 351 -9.79 23.92 43.50
CA ALA A 351 -10.19 25.27 43.10
C ALA A 351 -10.60 26.13 44.33
N THR A 352 -10.09 25.81 45.53
CA THR A 352 -10.30 26.62 46.74
C THR A 352 -9.02 27.09 47.43
N HIS A 353 -7.86 26.96 46.80
CA HIS A 353 -6.72 27.81 47.15
C HIS A 353 -6.93 29.22 46.59
N GLN A 354 -7.73 29.99 47.32
CA GLN A 354 -7.79 31.44 47.22
C GLN A 354 -6.41 31.98 47.61
N SER A 355 -5.50 32.02 46.65
CA SER A 355 -4.25 32.77 46.77
C SER A 355 -4.66 34.22 46.99
N SER A 356 -4.32 34.76 48.16
CA SER A 356 -4.43 36.17 48.48
C SER A 356 -3.51 36.98 47.56
N CYS A 357 -3.93 37.24 46.32
CA CYS A 357 -3.50 38.44 45.62
C CYS A 357 -4.42 39.54 46.14
N GLY A 358 -3.90 40.35 47.06
CA GLY A 358 -4.65 41.48 47.63
C GLY A 358 -5.07 42.43 46.53
N GLU A 359 -6.33 42.83 46.55
CA GLU A 359 -6.79 44.04 45.87
C GLU A 359 -6.13 45.24 46.57
N ASP A 360 -4.94 45.63 46.12
CA ASP A 360 -4.37 46.92 46.50
C ASP A 360 -4.40 47.87 45.31
N THR A 361 -5.09 48.98 45.57
CA THR A 361 -5.26 50.17 44.74
C THR A 361 -3.93 50.69 44.16
N PRO A 362 -3.97 51.43 43.04
CA PRO A 362 -2.77 51.96 42.42
C PRO A 362 -2.26 53.14 43.26
N ASP A 363 -1.38 52.86 44.23
CA ASP A 363 -0.63 53.91 44.91
C ASP A 363 0.82 53.89 44.46
N THR A 364 1.22 55.08 44.03
CA THR A 364 2.54 55.43 43.53
C THR A 364 3.61 55.25 44.62
N ASP A 365 4.75 54.74 44.16
CA ASP A 365 6.08 54.90 44.76
C ASP A 365 6.39 53.99 45.97
N HIS A 366 7.05 52.85 45.73
CA HIS A 366 8.13 52.39 46.62
C HIS A 366 9.08 51.40 45.93
N ASN A 367 10.30 51.89 45.75
CA ASN A 367 11.54 51.17 45.49
C ASN A 367 11.78 50.12 46.61
N ASN A 368 11.72 48.82 46.30
CA ASN A 368 12.17 47.78 47.22
C ASN A 368 12.86 46.63 46.48
N GLN A 369 14.18 46.56 46.69
CA GLN A 369 15.07 45.49 46.27
C GLN A 369 14.76 44.24 47.10
N GLY A 370 14.53 43.09 46.46
CA GLY A 370 14.64 41.78 47.13
C GLY A 370 13.58 40.71 46.86
N ALA A 371 12.69 40.86 45.89
CA ALA A 371 11.95 39.71 45.35
C ALA A 371 12.69 39.21 44.10
N SER A 372 12.94 37.90 44.01
CA SER A 372 13.40 37.29 42.75
C SER A 372 12.29 37.51 41.72
N GLU A 373 12.38 38.60 40.96
CA GLU A 373 11.48 38.90 39.85
C GLU A 373 11.55 37.71 38.91
N VAL A 374 10.48 36.92 38.85
CA VAL A 374 10.38 35.76 37.99
C VAL A 374 10.56 36.26 36.56
N ASP A 375 11.69 35.91 35.93
CA ASP A 375 12.00 36.32 34.57
C ASP A 375 11.08 35.58 33.60
N CYS A 376 10.13 36.31 33.00
CA CYS A 376 9.20 35.80 31.98
C CYS A 376 9.80 35.82 30.57
N SER A 377 11.12 35.63 30.46
CA SER A 377 11.90 35.62 29.22
C SER A 377 11.72 36.88 28.36
N GLY A 378 11.28 38.00 28.97
CA GLY A 378 10.92 39.24 28.27
C GLY A 378 9.76 39.11 27.27
N ARG A 379 8.96 38.04 27.32
CA ARG A 379 7.84 37.75 26.39
C ARG A 379 6.50 37.61 27.09
N GLY A 380 6.40 38.21 28.27
CA GLY A 380 5.23 38.15 29.14
C GLY A 380 5.37 39.09 30.32
N VAL A 381 4.27 39.24 31.05
CA VAL A 381 4.21 40.06 32.26
C VAL A 381 4.13 39.13 33.48
N CYS A 382 4.95 39.39 34.49
CA CYS A 382 4.89 38.66 35.76
C CYS A 382 3.75 39.23 36.62
N VAL A 383 2.78 38.38 36.97
CA VAL A 383 1.64 38.73 37.82
C VAL A 383 1.54 37.67 38.92
N CYS A 384 1.68 38.07 40.19
CA CYS A 384 1.69 37.17 41.35
C CYS A 384 2.63 35.95 41.19
N GLU A 385 3.93 36.18 40.92
CA GLU A 385 4.97 35.14 40.74
C GLU A 385 4.70 34.14 39.60
N ARG A 386 3.78 34.46 38.69
CA ARG A 386 3.44 33.66 37.51
C ARG A 386 3.54 34.50 36.26
N CYS A 387 4.10 33.92 35.20
CA CYS A 387 4.18 34.60 33.91
C CYS A 387 2.86 34.47 33.14
N VAL A 388 2.39 35.60 32.62
CA VAL A 388 1.32 35.68 31.63
C VAL A 388 1.95 36.03 30.28
N CYS A 389 1.92 35.07 29.35
CA CYS A 389 2.63 35.18 28.08
C CYS A 389 1.86 36.02 27.06
N GLU A 390 2.59 36.82 26.28
CA GLU A 390 2.01 37.61 25.20
C GLU A 390 1.57 36.73 24.02
N ARG A 391 0.55 37.18 23.29
CA ARG A 391 0.10 36.54 22.06
C ARG A 391 0.37 37.46 20.89
N ASN A 392 1.08 36.97 19.88
CA ASN A 392 1.64 37.78 18.82
C ASN A 392 1.03 37.37 17.47
N SER A 393 1.21 38.18 16.42
CA SER A 393 0.72 37.84 15.08
C SER A 393 1.42 36.64 14.43
N LEU A 394 2.54 36.19 14.99
CA LEU A 394 3.34 35.06 14.51
C LEU A 394 2.91 33.72 15.13
N GLY A 395 2.21 33.75 16.27
CA GLY A 395 1.79 32.54 17.00
C GLY A 395 1.69 32.78 18.51
N THR A 396 1.73 31.69 19.27
CA THR A 396 1.50 31.67 20.72
C THR A 396 2.80 31.49 21.49
N VAL A 397 3.04 32.37 22.46
CA VAL A 397 4.12 32.20 23.45
C VAL A 397 3.54 31.48 24.67
N TYR A 398 4.25 30.47 25.17
CA TYR A 398 3.79 29.64 26.28
C TYR A 398 4.95 29.14 27.15
N GLY A 399 4.61 28.42 28.22
CA GLY A 399 5.55 27.93 29.23
C GLY A 399 5.53 28.74 30.52
N THR A 400 6.01 28.14 31.61
CA THR A 400 5.99 28.74 32.97
C THR A 400 6.67 30.11 33.04
N TYR A 401 7.66 30.32 32.17
CA TYR A 401 8.46 31.55 32.08
C TYR A 401 8.35 32.19 30.69
N CYS A 402 7.31 31.85 29.90
CA CYS A 402 7.11 32.31 28.52
C CYS A 402 8.32 32.08 27.60
N GLN A 403 9.03 30.98 27.85
CA GLN A 403 10.27 30.65 27.17
C GLN A 403 10.07 29.87 25.87
N MET A 404 8.85 29.37 25.61
CA MET A 404 8.52 28.56 24.43
C MET A 404 7.56 29.29 23.49
N ASP A 405 7.60 28.90 22.23
CA ASP A 405 6.60 29.30 21.24
C ASP A 405 6.43 28.23 20.15
N ASP A 406 5.39 28.42 19.37
CA ASP A 406 4.95 27.51 18.31
C ASP A 406 5.41 27.95 16.90
N TYR A 407 6.35 28.90 16.77
CA TYR A 407 6.77 29.46 15.48
C TYR A 407 8.29 29.52 15.22
N SER A 408 9.11 29.28 16.24
CA SER A 408 10.58 29.32 16.17
C SER A 408 11.24 27.97 15.84
N CYS A 409 10.59 27.14 15.00
CA CYS A 409 11.13 25.85 14.56
C CYS A 409 11.67 25.90 13.12
N PRO A 410 12.41 24.87 12.66
CA PRO A 410 12.93 24.81 11.29
C PRO A 410 11.84 24.84 10.21
N TYR A 411 12.14 25.53 9.10
CA TYR A 411 11.26 25.65 7.94
C TYR A 411 11.78 24.79 6.79
N GLN A 412 10.88 24.05 6.12
CA GLN A 412 11.17 23.35 4.87
C GLN A 412 10.42 24.05 3.74
N ARG A 413 11.16 24.60 2.78
CA ARG A 413 10.57 25.36 1.64
C ARG A 413 9.53 26.39 2.11
N GLU A 414 9.89 27.18 3.11
CA GLU A 414 9.06 28.25 3.71
C GLU A 414 7.84 27.77 4.52
N ILE A 415 7.70 26.46 4.77
CA ILE A 415 6.64 25.91 5.61
C ILE A 415 7.25 25.42 6.94
N LEU A 416 6.73 25.95 8.06
CA LEU A 416 7.13 25.55 9.42
C LEU A 416 6.94 24.03 9.59
N CYS A 417 7.97 23.32 10.02
CA CYS A 417 7.97 21.86 10.14
C CYS A 417 7.47 21.13 8.88
N GLY A 418 7.69 21.72 7.70
CA GLY A 418 7.24 21.16 6.42
C GLY A 418 5.73 21.01 6.27
N GLY A 419 4.95 21.59 7.20
CA GLY A 419 3.50 21.44 7.29
C GLY A 419 3.05 20.05 7.75
N ARG A 420 3.97 19.28 8.33
CA ARG A 420 3.79 17.86 8.70
C ARG A 420 4.38 17.58 10.08
N GLY A 421 4.26 18.54 10.97
CA GLY A 421 4.80 18.47 12.31
C GLY A 421 4.36 19.67 13.14
N VAL A 422 4.43 19.51 14.46
CA VAL A 422 4.07 20.53 15.43
C VAL A 422 5.35 21.12 16.01
N CYS A 423 5.44 22.45 16.04
CA CYS A 423 6.56 23.14 16.65
C CYS A 423 6.40 23.12 18.18
N VAL A 424 7.37 22.49 18.87
CA VAL A 424 7.38 22.40 20.33
C VAL A 424 8.77 22.82 20.82
N SER A 425 8.84 23.94 21.53
CA SER A 425 10.08 24.43 22.15
C SER A 425 11.24 24.61 21.15
N GLY A 426 10.97 25.06 19.93
CA GLY A 426 11.98 25.29 18.89
C GLY A 426 12.38 24.05 18.08
N GLU A 427 11.80 22.89 18.38
CA GLU A 427 12.00 21.65 17.62
C GLU A 427 10.70 21.18 16.95
N CYS A 428 10.82 20.59 15.76
CA CYS A 428 9.67 20.02 15.06
C CYS A 428 9.40 18.58 15.53
N VAL A 429 8.24 18.36 16.13
CA VAL A 429 7.71 17.03 16.42
C VAL A 429 6.93 16.56 15.18
N CYS A 430 7.52 15.64 14.43
CA CYS A 430 6.97 15.20 13.14
C CYS A 430 5.72 14.34 13.26
N GLU A 431 4.84 14.47 12.28
CA GLU A 431 3.73 13.55 12.05
C GLU A 431 4.24 12.15 11.69
N GLU A 432 3.40 11.13 11.94
CA GLU A 432 3.73 9.75 11.62
C GLU A 432 4.09 9.59 10.12
N GLY A 433 5.18 8.87 9.86
CA GLY A 433 5.71 8.70 8.51
C GLY A 433 6.64 9.81 8.03
N TRP A 434 6.95 10.81 8.87
CA TRP A 434 7.89 11.89 8.57
C TRP A 434 9.01 11.99 9.62
N THR A 435 10.18 12.46 9.19
CA THR A 435 11.38 12.60 10.02
C THR A 435 12.25 13.77 9.55
N GLY A 436 13.36 14.00 10.24
CA GLY A 436 14.28 15.12 10.05
C GLY A 436 13.87 16.37 10.81
N GLU A 437 14.81 17.30 10.97
CA GLU A 437 14.65 18.52 11.79
C GLU A 437 13.49 19.42 11.34
N SER A 438 13.10 19.34 10.07
CA SER A 438 12.01 20.10 9.47
C SER A 438 10.81 19.24 9.06
N CYS A 439 10.77 17.96 9.46
CA CYS A 439 9.74 16.99 9.08
C CYS A 439 9.47 16.85 7.58
N GLY A 440 10.46 17.20 6.74
CA GLY A 440 10.35 17.13 5.29
C GLY A 440 10.75 15.79 4.68
N CYS A 441 11.20 14.82 5.49
CA CYS A 441 11.75 13.56 5.03
C CYS A 441 10.75 12.42 5.30
N PRO A 442 10.24 11.71 4.29
CA PRO A 442 9.38 10.56 4.52
C PRO A 442 10.19 9.38 5.10
N VAL A 443 9.62 8.68 6.07
CA VAL A 443 10.15 7.45 6.67
C VAL A 443 9.95 6.25 5.74
N SER A 444 8.89 6.27 4.93
CA SER A 444 8.57 5.19 3.99
C SER A 444 9.68 5.00 2.95
N THR A 445 10.10 3.75 2.76
CA THR A 445 11.04 3.33 1.72
C THR A 445 10.33 2.85 0.44
N ALA A 446 9.00 2.95 0.38
CA ALA A 446 8.19 2.46 -0.73
C ALA A 446 8.62 3.05 -2.08
N THR A 447 8.97 4.33 -2.13
CA THR A 447 9.43 5.01 -3.35
C THR A 447 10.84 4.62 -3.79
N CYS A 448 11.57 3.84 -2.98
CA CYS A 448 12.93 3.36 -3.26
C CYS A 448 12.98 1.86 -3.58
N LEU A 449 11.84 1.16 -3.52
CA LEU A 449 11.73 -0.27 -3.78
C LEU A 449 11.50 -0.52 -5.27
N LEU A 450 12.34 -1.35 -5.89
CA LEU A 450 12.08 -1.87 -7.23
C LEU A 450 11.00 -2.96 -7.22
N ASN A 451 10.43 -3.24 -8.39
CA ASN A 451 9.49 -4.34 -8.65
C ASN A 451 10.05 -5.73 -8.30
N ASN A 452 11.38 -5.89 -8.23
CA ASN A 452 12.05 -7.12 -7.80
C ASN A 452 12.27 -7.21 -6.26
N GLY A 453 11.74 -6.24 -5.49
CA GLY A 453 11.85 -6.17 -4.04
C GLY A 453 13.17 -5.62 -3.51
N LEU A 454 14.12 -5.23 -4.38
CA LEU A 454 15.40 -4.68 -3.96
C LEU A 454 15.29 -3.17 -3.72
N LEU A 455 15.63 -2.74 -2.51
CA LEU A 455 15.77 -1.33 -2.15
C LEU A 455 16.99 -0.74 -2.85
N CYS A 456 16.79 0.29 -3.68
CA CYS A 456 17.84 0.97 -4.46
C CYS A 456 18.74 -0.01 -5.23
N SER A 457 18.13 -1.04 -5.84
CA SER A 457 18.81 -2.13 -6.55
C SER A 457 19.86 -2.89 -5.71
N GLY A 458 19.83 -2.75 -4.38
CA GLY A 458 20.86 -3.27 -3.46
C GLY A 458 22.20 -2.53 -3.52
N ARG A 459 22.22 -1.32 -4.12
CA ARG A 459 23.45 -0.57 -4.44
C ARG A 459 23.43 0.87 -3.92
N GLY A 460 22.53 1.14 -2.98
CA GLY A 460 22.36 2.45 -2.39
C GLY A 460 21.47 2.39 -1.17
N ARG A 461 21.30 3.56 -0.56
CA ARG A 461 20.46 3.77 0.61
C ARG A 461 19.31 4.68 0.26
N CYS A 462 18.11 4.34 0.74
CA CYS A 462 16.94 5.20 0.58
C CYS A 462 17.01 6.31 1.63
N VAL A 463 17.14 7.56 1.19
CA VAL A 463 17.19 8.73 2.05
C VAL A 463 16.06 9.67 1.62
N CYS A 464 15.09 9.90 2.50
CA CYS A 464 13.92 10.74 2.25
C CYS A 464 13.14 10.36 0.98
N GLY A 465 12.93 9.06 0.78
CA GLY A 465 12.18 8.54 -0.36
C GLY A 465 12.93 8.58 -1.70
N ARG A 466 14.24 8.84 -1.71
CA ARG A 466 15.09 8.80 -2.90
C ARG A 466 16.33 7.94 -2.67
N CYS A 467 16.72 7.18 -3.68
CA CYS A 467 17.95 6.40 -3.60
C CYS A 467 19.20 7.26 -3.75
N VAL A 468 20.13 7.07 -2.82
CA VAL A 468 21.50 7.60 -2.87
C VAL A 468 22.43 6.42 -3.09
N CYS A 469 23.08 6.38 -4.25
CA CYS A 469 23.94 5.27 -4.64
C CYS A 469 25.24 5.29 -3.85
N ASP A 470 25.68 4.11 -3.38
CA ASP A 470 26.90 4.00 -2.57
C ASP A 470 28.18 4.14 -3.44
N ASP A 471 28.08 3.86 -4.74
CA ASP A 471 29.16 4.02 -5.73
C ASP A 471 28.76 5.02 -6.81
N HIS A 472 29.65 5.96 -7.13
CA HIS A 472 29.47 6.98 -8.16
C HIS A 472 29.33 6.42 -9.59
N GLN A 473 29.74 5.16 -9.82
CA GLN A 473 29.53 4.49 -11.11
C GLN A 473 28.08 4.05 -11.32
N HIS A 474 27.31 3.97 -10.23
CA HIS A 474 25.89 3.65 -10.26
C HIS A 474 25.05 4.92 -10.30
N SER A 475 24.01 4.90 -11.13
CA SER A 475 23.10 6.02 -11.39
C SER A 475 21.70 5.50 -11.72
N GLY A 476 20.75 6.40 -11.94
CA GLY A 476 19.34 6.05 -12.09
C GLY A 476 18.55 6.36 -10.82
N GLU A 477 17.23 6.27 -10.92
CA GLU A 477 16.32 6.56 -9.80
C GLU A 477 16.50 5.59 -8.64
N PHE A 478 16.98 4.38 -8.94
CA PHE A 478 17.17 3.31 -7.99
C PHE A 478 18.57 2.70 -8.06
N CYS A 479 19.57 3.43 -8.55
CA CYS A 479 20.97 2.97 -8.67
C CYS A 479 21.16 1.76 -9.60
N GLU A 480 20.23 1.56 -10.54
CA GLU A 480 20.17 0.40 -11.42
C GLU A 480 21.13 0.50 -12.61
N ARG A 481 21.52 1.71 -13.01
CA ARG A 481 22.33 1.96 -14.20
C ARG A 481 23.80 2.02 -13.83
N CYS A 482 24.61 1.18 -14.44
CA CYS A 482 26.06 1.25 -14.33
C CYS A 482 26.70 1.12 -15.72
N PRO A 483 26.98 2.24 -16.39
CA PRO A 483 27.57 2.23 -17.74
C PRO A 483 28.96 1.59 -17.79
N THR A 484 29.71 1.63 -16.68
CA THR A 484 31.09 1.14 -16.57
C THR A 484 31.17 -0.26 -15.95
N CYS A 485 30.06 -0.80 -15.43
CA CYS A 485 30.04 -2.17 -14.93
C CYS A 485 30.11 -3.13 -16.12
N HIS A 486 30.98 -4.13 -16.03
CA HIS A 486 31.08 -5.17 -17.04
C HIS A 486 29.71 -5.86 -17.26
N SER A 487 29.44 -6.23 -18.51
CA SER A 487 28.17 -6.82 -18.97
C SER A 487 27.60 -7.89 -18.04
N SER A 488 26.28 -7.97 -17.95
CA SER A 488 25.52 -8.93 -17.13
C SER A 488 26.01 -10.39 -17.22
N CYS A 489 26.61 -10.82 -18.34
CA CYS A 489 27.17 -12.18 -18.45
C CYS A 489 28.36 -12.45 -17.52
N GLN A 490 29.20 -11.46 -17.18
CA GLN A 490 30.34 -11.68 -16.28
C GLN A 490 29.91 -11.83 -14.81
N SER A 491 28.86 -11.14 -14.37
CA SER A 491 28.30 -11.33 -13.03
C SER A 491 27.63 -12.70 -12.86
N HIS A 492 27.01 -13.21 -13.93
CA HIS A 492 26.40 -14.55 -13.94
C HIS A 492 27.43 -15.68 -14.07
N TRP A 493 28.66 -15.40 -14.55
CA TRP A 493 29.72 -16.40 -14.68
C TRP A 493 30.06 -17.08 -13.34
N ARG A 494 29.96 -16.35 -12.22
CA ARG A 494 30.16 -16.89 -10.87
C ARG A 494 29.10 -17.93 -10.49
N CYS A 495 27.85 -17.73 -10.93
CA CYS A 495 26.78 -18.71 -10.71
C CYS A 495 26.93 -19.92 -11.64
N ILE A 496 27.35 -19.69 -12.90
CA ILE A 496 27.67 -20.76 -13.85
C ILE A 496 28.81 -21.64 -13.31
N ASP A 497 29.91 -21.06 -12.84
CA ASP A 497 31.05 -21.79 -12.24
C ASP A 497 30.66 -22.50 -10.92
N CYS A 498 29.77 -21.89 -10.14
CA CYS A 498 29.21 -22.50 -8.92
C CYS A 498 28.37 -23.75 -9.22
N HIS A 499 27.62 -23.77 -10.33
CA HIS A 499 26.85 -24.95 -10.76
C HIS A 499 27.68 -25.97 -11.57
N LEU A 500 28.75 -25.54 -12.25
CA LEU A 500 29.63 -26.39 -13.08
C LEU A 500 30.80 -27.03 -12.33
N SER A 501 31.11 -26.56 -11.12
CA SER A 501 32.19 -27.14 -10.32
C SER A 501 31.83 -28.55 -9.86
N HIS A 502 32.30 -29.55 -10.61
CA HIS A 502 32.21 -30.96 -10.24
C HIS A 502 32.90 -31.18 -8.88
N GLY A 503 32.14 -31.60 -7.87
CA GLY A 503 32.67 -32.03 -6.58
C GLY A 503 32.42 -31.12 -5.37
N LEU A 504 31.36 -30.31 -5.36
CA LEU A 504 30.97 -29.55 -4.17
C LEU A 504 30.29 -30.43 -3.10
N SER A 505 30.68 -30.27 -1.84
CA SER A 505 30.00 -30.88 -0.68
C SER A 505 28.59 -30.31 -0.49
N GLN A 506 27.68 -31.07 0.15
CA GLN A 506 26.27 -30.71 0.34
C GLN A 506 26.04 -29.27 0.87
N ARG A 507 26.92 -28.77 1.73
CA ARG A 507 26.83 -27.39 2.27
C ARG A 507 27.11 -26.31 1.22
N LYS A 508 28.04 -26.54 0.29
CA LYS A 508 28.35 -25.57 -0.78
C LYS A 508 27.28 -25.57 -1.88
N MET A 509 26.68 -26.73 -2.14
CA MET A 509 25.52 -26.85 -3.05
C MET A 509 24.31 -26.06 -2.52
N GLY A 510 24.04 -26.15 -1.21
CA GLY A 510 22.99 -25.37 -0.55
C GLY A 510 23.21 -23.86 -0.66
N HIS A 511 24.45 -23.39 -0.41
CA HIS A 511 24.79 -21.97 -0.57
C HIS A 511 24.65 -21.50 -2.03
N CYS A 512 25.02 -22.33 -3.00
CA CYS A 512 24.86 -22.03 -4.42
C CYS A 512 23.38 -21.85 -4.80
N ASN A 513 22.50 -22.80 -4.42
CA ASN A 513 21.07 -22.75 -4.70
C ASN A 513 20.34 -21.60 -4.00
N HIS A 514 20.85 -21.12 -2.86
CA HIS A 514 20.29 -19.96 -2.16
C HIS A 514 20.74 -18.62 -2.76
N THR A 515 21.89 -18.58 -3.43
CA THR A 515 22.51 -17.33 -3.91
C THR A 515 22.34 -17.13 -5.42
N CYS A 516 22.14 -18.21 -6.17
CA CYS A 516 22.00 -18.21 -7.62
C CYS A 516 20.61 -18.73 -8.06
N PRO A 517 19.95 -18.12 -9.06
CA PRO A 517 18.67 -18.60 -9.58
C PRO A 517 18.79 -20.01 -10.18
N PRO A 518 17.83 -20.92 -9.95
CA PRO A 518 17.93 -22.34 -10.36
C PRO A 518 17.75 -22.60 -11.87
N LEU A 519 17.56 -21.58 -12.70
CA LEU A 519 17.25 -21.75 -14.13
C LEU A 519 18.45 -21.40 -15.02
N VAL A 520 19.44 -22.30 -15.06
CA VAL A 520 20.34 -22.40 -16.20
C VAL A 520 19.84 -23.56 -17.07
N VAL A 521 19.15 -23.24 -18.17
CA VAL A 521 18.70 -24.25 -19.15
C VAL A 521 19.77 -24.40 -20.21
N TYR A 522 20.26 -25.64 -20.40
CA TYR A 522 21.22 -25.98 -21.44
C TYR A 522 20.51 -26.06 -22.80
N VAL A 523 21.02 -25.33 -23.79
CA VAL A 523 20.64 -25.50 -25.20
C VAL A 523 21.85 -26.07 -25.94
N ASN A 524 21.82 -27.34 -26.31
CA ASN A 524 22.85 -27.94 -27.15
C ASN A 524 22.55 -27.60 -28.62
N ASP A 525 23.31 -26.68 -29.19
CA ASP A 525 23.25 -26.34 -30.62
C ASP A 525 23.99 -27.39 -31.47
N VAL A 526 23.49 -28.63 -31.51
CA VAL A 526 23.85 -29.59 -32.56
C VAL A 526 22.66 -30.53 -32.83
N THR A 527 21.74 -30.11 -33.71
CA THR A 527 21.13 -30.91 -34.80
C THR A 527 19.94 -30.16 -35.37
N GLY A 528 20.10 -29.60 -36.57
CA GLY A 528 18.98 -29.10 -37.35
C GLY A 528 18.11 -30.26 -37.82
N THR A 529 17.01 -30.51 -37.12
CA THR A 529 15.83 -31.23 -37.63
C THR A 529 14.60 -30.80 -36.82
N MET A 530 13.56 -30.36 -37.53
CA MET A 530 12.28 -29.94 -36.96
C MET A 530 11.64 -31.04 -36.11
N GLY A 531 11.30 -30.67 -34.87
CA GLY A 531 10.45 -31.43 -33.96
C GLY A 531 9.75 -30.44 -33.03
N SER A 532 8.42 -30.43 -33.09
CA SER A 532 7.49 -29.59 -32.34
C SER A 532 7.75 -29.56 -30.82
N GLY A 533 7.90 -28.35 -30.28
CA GLY A 533 8.04 -28.08 -28.84
C GLY A 533 7.98 -26.58 -28.55
N VAL A 534 7.12 -26.20 -27.62
CA VAL A 534 6.81 -24.83 -27.19
C VAL A 534 8.08 -24.12 -26.70
N THR A 535 8.43 -22.99 -27.31
CA THR A 535 9.47 -22.09 -26.83
C THR A 535 8.91 -21.24 -25.70
N HIS A 536 9.24 -21.59 -24.45
CA HIS A 536 9.15 -20.64 -23.34
C HIS A 536 10.26 -19.60 -23.52
N GLU A 537 9.92 -18.38 -23.92
CA GLU A 537 10.82 -17.23 -23.76
C GLU A 537 10.84 -16.84 -22.28
N SER A 538 11.72 -17.50 -21.54
CA SER A 538 12.28 -16.93 -20.32
C SER A 538 13.16 -15.74 -20.75
N LEU A 539 13.29 -14.72 -19.90
CA LEU A 539 14.26 -13.62 -20.03
C LEU A 539 15.70 -14.14 -19.91
N THR A 540 16.11 -15.08 -20.76
CA THR A 540 17.46 -15.60 -20.86
C THR A 540 18.26 -14.68 -21.79
N HIS A 541 19.04 -13.78 -21.19
CA HIS A 541 20.16 -13.19 -21.90
C HIS A 541 21.04 -14.33 -22.44
N LYS A 542 21.10 -14.50 -23.76
CA LYS A 542 21.98 -15.47 -24.41
C LYS A 542 23.44 -15.02 -24.21
N CYS A 543 24.10 -15.57 -23.20
CA CYS A 543 25.56 -15.46 -23.07
C CYS A 543 26.19 -16.46 -24.04
N HIS A 544 26.66 -15.98 -25.19
CA HIS A 544 27.41 -16.81 -26.12
C HIS A 544 28.80 -17.09 -25.56
N ASP A 545 29.16 -18.38 -25.51
CA ASP A 545 30.49 -18.84 -25.15
C ASP A 545 31.54 -18.36 -26.17
N SER A 546 32.56 -17.66 -25.69
CA SER A 546 33.98 -18.02 -25.90
C SER A 546 34.91 -16.94 -25.31
N PRO A 547 35.64 -17.19 -24.21
CA PRO A 547 36.94 -16.56 -24.03
C PRO A 547 37.90 -17.21 -25.02
N LYS A 548 38.35 -16.46 -26.04
CA LYS A 548 39.56 -16.82 -26.77
C LYS A 548 40.70 -16.86 -25.73
N LYS A 549 41.14 -18.07 -25.37
CA LYS A 549 42.45 -18.26 -24.75
C LYS A 549 43.50 -17.69 -25.71
N ILE A 550 44.26 -16.70 -25.24
CA ILE A 550 45.58 -16.36 -25.80
C ILE A 550 46.58 -17.34 -25.17
#